data_AF-A0A534XGL8-F1
#
_entry.id   AF-A0A534XGL8-F1
#
_cell.length_a   1.000
_cell.length_b   1.000
_cell.length_c   1.000
_cell.angle_alpha   90.00
_cell.angle_beta   90.00
_cell.angle_gamma   90.00
#
_symmetry.space_group_name_H-M   'P 1'
#
loop_
_entity.id
_entity.type
_entity.pdbx_description
1 polymer ?
#
loop_
_entity_poly.entity_id
_entity_poly.type
_entity_poly.pdbx_seq_one_letter_code
_entity_poly.pdbx_strand_id
1 'polypeptide(L)'
;GRLGEAEFRYADDLVVMPLQCATQWDGLAHVHYDGQLYNGYPASTLTVGGASRNAIDRQGAGIISRGVLLDIARLKGVERLASGTVITPEDLEAAERAGRVHVERGDVLLVRTGHLGVFTMDHDRQGYMKASPGLGIACVEWLHAREVAAVATDTMLVEVMPWEDQTLVLPVHLLCIRDMGLTLGEMFDLDELAADCAQDGVWEFLFSAPPLKVVGAVGSPLNPLAVK
;
A
#
# COMPACT_ATOMS: atom_id res chain seq x y z
N GLY A 1 -27.32 42.49 2.62
CA GLY A 1 -27.39 41.05 2.29
C GLY A 1 -27.47 40.27 3.58
N ARG A 2 -28.27 39.19 3.64
CA ARG A 2 -28.64 38.41 4.85
C ARG A 2 -27.48 37.82 5.68
N LEU A 3 -26.22 38.05 5.30
CA LEU A 3 -25.04 37.68 6.09
C LEU A 3 -24.86 38.51 7.37
N GLY A 4 -25.39 39.74 7.43
CA GLY A 4 -25.29 40.60 8.63
C GLY A 4 -26.34 40.31 9.72
N GLU A 5 -27.37 39.53 9.41
CA GLU A 5 -28.48 39.17 10.32
C GLU A 5 -28.49 37.68 10.70
N ALA A 6 -27.64 36.85 10.06
CA ALA A 6 -27.55 35.44 10.32
C ALA A 6 -26.59 35.15 11.50
N GLU A 7 -27.05 34.36 12.46
CA GLU A 7 -26.23 33.87 13.57
C GLU A 7 -25.16 32.90 13.03
N PHE A 8 -23.89 33.23 13.23
CA PHE A 8 -22.76 32.39 12.85
C PHE A 8 -22.79 31.07 13.64
N ARG A 9 -22.66 29.95 12.93
CA ARG A 9 -22.57 28.60 13.52
C ARG A 9 -21.43 27.85 12.86
N TYR A 10 -20.67 27.11 13.66
CA TYR A 10 -19.56 26.28 13.20
C TYR A 10 -19.53 24.97 13.99
N ALA A 11 -18.86 23.96 13.44
CA ALA A 11 -18.63 22.66 14.06
C ALA A 11 -17.20 22.21 13.72
N ASP A 12 -16.44 21.81 14.75
CA ASP A 12 -15.08 21.29 14.66
C ASP A 12 -15.03 19.92 15.35
N ASP A 13 -14.10 19.06 14.95
CA ASP A 13 -13.89 17.73 15.51
C ASP A 13 -12.38 17.42 15.74
N LEU A 14 -12.10 16.23 16.29
CA LEU A 14 -10.76 15.74 16.60
C LEU A 14 -10.67 14.27 16.19
N VAL A 15 -9.55 13.89 15.55
CA VAL A 15 -9.20 12.49 15.29
C VAL A 15 -7.99 12.06 16.14
N VAL A 16 -8.09 10.88 16.75
CA VAL A 16 -6.96 10.20 17.39
C VAL A 16 -6.86 8.81 16.76
N MET A 17 -5.76 8.56 16.05
CA MET A 17 -5.56 7.32 15.30
C MET A 17 -4.08 6.95 15.24
N PRO A 18 -3.73 5.65 15.22
CA PRO A 18 -2.45 5.22 14.70
C PRO A 18 -2.29 5.68 13.24
N LEU A 19 -1.06 5.99 12.81
CA LEU A 19 -0.82 6.29 11.40
C LEU A 19 -0.95 5.03 10.52
N GLN A 20 -0.89 3.84 11.14
CA GLN A 20 -1.02 2.52 10.54
C GLN A 20 -2.37 1.83 10.82
N CYS A 21 -3.51 2.51 10.62
CA CYS A 21 -4.82 1.94 10.92
C CYS A 21 -5.90 2.16 9.85
N ALA A 22 -5.53 2.71 8.71
CA ALA A 22 -6.42 2.96 7.58
C ALA A 22 -5.58 2.85 6.30
N THR A 23 -6.17 3.10 5.13
CA THR A 23 -5.42 3.22 3.87
C THR A 23 -4.19 4.10 4.07
N GLN A 24 -3.00 3.50 3.91
CA GLN A 24 -1.76 4.09 4.40
C GLN A 24 -0.56 3.91 3.47
N TRP A 25 0.44 4.76 3.66
CA TRP A 25 1.81 4.50 3.22
C TRP A 25 2.71 4.24 4.42
N ASP A 26 3.50 3.18 4.34
CA ASP A 26 4.64 2.93 5.21
C ASP A 26 5.88 3.63 4.68
N GLY A 27 6.43 4.54 5.48
CA GLY A 27 7.66 5.24 5.17
C GLY A 27 8.89 4.35 5.37
N LEU A 28 10.03 4.81 4.88
CA LEU A 28 11.29 4.05 4.91
C LEU A 28 11.93 3.90 6.31
N ALA A 29 11.24 4.39 7.34
CA ALA A 29 11.56 4.23 8.75
C ALA A 29 10.60 3.29 9.51
N HIS A 30 9.60 2.72 8.81
CA HIS A 30 8.56 1.89 9.42
C HIS A 30 9.11 0.57 10.00
N VAL A 31 9.93 -0.13 9.22
CA VAL A 31 10.58 -1.39 9.63
C VAL A 31 12.07 -1.35 9.33
N HIS A 32 12.84 -2.12 10.10
CA HIS A 32 14.28 -2.26 9.89
C HIS A 32 14.83 -3.54 10.54
N TYR A 33 16.03 -3.95 10.12
CA TYR A 33 16.79 -5.03 10.74
C TYR A 33 18.29 -4.70 10.74
N ASP A 34 19.12 -5.49 11.45
CA ASP A 34 20.57 -5.26 11.60
C ASP A 34 20.96 -3.87 12.12
N GLY A 35 20.08 -3.25 12.91
CA GLY A 35 20.29 -1.91 13.47
C GLY A 35 20.39 -0.80 12.42
N GLN A 36 19.88 -1.02 11.19
CA GLN A 36 20.01 -0.08 10.07
C GLN A 36 18.70 0.07 9.30
N LEU A 37 18.34 1.31 8.98
CA LEU A 37 17.28 1.67 8.04
C LEU A 37 17.83 1.66 6.59
N TYR A 38 16.95 1.93 5.64
CA TYR A 38 17.33 2.17 4.24
C TYR A 38 18.50 3.15 4.09
N ASN A 39 19.38 2.84 3.13
CA ASN A 39 20.61 3.57 2.82
C ASN A 39 21.65 3.57 3.97
N GLY A 40 21.59 2.60 4.88
CA GLY A 40 22.59 2.37 5.92
C GLY A 40 22.51 3.35 7.11
N TYR A 41 21.41 4.10 7.25
CA TYR A 41 21.24 4.96 8.41
C TYR A 41 21.07 4.14 9.69
N PRO A 42 21.69 4.51 10.82
CA PRO A 42 21.57 3.72 12.04
C PRO A 42 20.17 3.82 12.65
N ALA A 43 19.67 2.72 13.23
CA ALA A 43 18.39 2.64 13.92
C ALA A 43 18.22 3.65 15.06
N SER A 44 19.33 4.12 15.64
CA SER A 44 19.33 5.21 16.64
C SER A 44 18.80 6.55 16.13
N THR A 45 18.59 6.71 14.82
CA THR A 45 17.92 7.87 14.22
C THR A 45 16.40 7.87 14.41
N LEU A 46 15.82 6.73 14.78
CA LEU A 46 14.42 6.57 15.17
C LEU A 46 14.32 6.63 16.70
N THR A 47 13.62 7.63 17.22
CA THR A 47 13.49 7.87 18.66
C THR A 47 12.05 8.19 19.03
N VAL A 48 11.77 8.36 20.33
CA VAL A 48 10.48 8.88 20.81
C VAL A 48 10.14 10.28 20.28
N GLY A 49 11.13 11.03 19.79
CA GLY A 49 10.93 12.31 19.12
C GLY A 49 10.63 12.19 17.62
N GLY A 50 10.51 10.96 17.10
CA GLY A 50 10.31 10.66 15.68
C GLY A 50 11.57 10.21 14.95
N ALA A 51 11.42 9.97 13.66
CA ALA A 51 12.47 9.55 12.74
C ALA A 51 13.22 10.77 12.15
N SER A 52 14.51 10.90 12.42
CA SER A 52 15.35 11.98 11.87
C SER A 52 15.93 11.65 10.48
N ARG A 53 15.79 10.41 10.05
CA ARG A 53 16.09 9.88 8.71
C ARG A 53 14.91 9.03 8.25
N ASN A 54 14.70 8.98 6.94
CA ASN A 54 13.69 8.11 6.30
C ASN A 54 12.23 8.33 6.75
N ALA A 55 11.94 9.43 7.45
CA ALA A 55 10.59 9.81 7.81
C ALA A 55 9.73 10.09 6.58
N ILE A 56 8.43 9.82 6.68
CA ILE A 56 7.48 9.94 5.56
C ILE A 56 7.37 11.38 5.04
N ASP A 57 7.59 12.39 5.89
CA ASP A 57 7.57 13.80 5.49
C ASP A 57 8.71 14.17 4.51
N ARG A 58 9.72 13.30 4.37
CA ARG A 58 10.78 13.43 3.35
C ARG A 58 10.30 13.08 1.95
N GLN A 59 9.18 12.39 1.81
CA GLN A 59 8.46 12.18 0.54
C GLN A 59 7.55 13.37 0.21
N GLY A 60 7.86 14.57 0.71
CA GLY A 60 6.97 15.74 0.74
C GLY A 60 6.58 16.37 -0.61
N ALA A 61 7.13 15.89 -1.73
CA ALA A 61 6.62 16.18 -3.08
C ALA A 61 5.32 15.41 -3.39
N GLY A 62 4.99 14.41 -2.56
CA GLY A 62 3.89 13.47 -2.76
C GLY A 62 4.28 12.29 -3.64
N ILE A 63 3.46 11.24 -3.61
CA ILE A 63 3.51 10.16 -4.58
C ILE A 63 2.47 10.49 -5.65
N ILE A 64 2.93 11.06 -6.76
CA ILE A 64 2.12 11.33 -7.94
C ILE A 64 2.85 10.73 -9.13
N SER A 65 2.30 9.67 -9.71
CA SER A 65 2.93 8.93 -10.81
C SER A 65 1.87 8.26 -11.68
N ARG A 66 2.31 7.45 -12.64
CA ARG A 66 1.44 6.46 -13.28
C ARG A 66 1.16 5.34 -12.27
N GLY A 67 -0.12 5.06 -12.03
CA GLY A 67 -0.57 3.89 -11.30
C GLY A 67 -0.89 2.76 -12.28
N VAL A 68 -0.56 1.53 -11.91
CA VAL A 68 -0.95 0.32 -12.65
C VAL A 68 -1.67 -0.63 -11.71
N LEU A 69 -2.89 -1.03 -12.07
CA LEU A 69 -3.66 -2.01 -11.31
C LEU A 69 -3.47 -3.41 -11.89
N LEU A 70 -3.03 -4.36 -11.07
CA LEU A 70 -3.03 -5.79 -11.36
C LEU A 70 -4.08 -6.49 -10.48
N ASP A 71 -5.18 -6.92 -11.09
CA ASP A 71 -6.29 -7.61 -10.39
C ASP A 71 -6.08 -9.13 -10.38
N ILE A 72 -5.39 -9.62 -9.33
CA ILE A 72 -5.01 -11.02 -9.19
C ILE A 72 -6.21 -11.91 -8.88
N ALA A 73 -7.19 -11.39 -8.12
CA ALA A 73 -8.43 -12.11 -7.88
C ALA A 73 -9.18 -12.39 -9.19
N ARG A 74 -9.32 -11.37 -10.05
CA ARG A 74 -9.93 -11.53 -11.38
C ARG A 74 -9.13 -12.44 -12.30
N LEU A 75 -7.80 -12.32 -12.30
CA LEU A 75 -6.93 -13.23 -13.06
C LEU A 75 -7.20 -14.69 -12.70
N LYS A 76 -7.38 -15.00 -11.40
CA LYS A 76 -7.68 -16.34 -10.91
C LYS A 76 -9.18 -16.70 -10.97
N GLY A 77 -10.03 -15.83 -11.51
CA GLY A 77 -11.46 -16.09 -11.68
C GLY A 77 -12.26 -16.13 -10.38
N VAL A 78 -11.79 -15.46 -9.34
CA VAL A 78 -12.44 -15.39 -8.02
C VAL A 78 -12.75 -13.95 -7.64
N GLU A 79 -13.75 -13.76 -6.77
CA GLU A 79 -14.07 -12.43 -6.22
C GLU A 79 -12.96 -11.93 -5.29
N ARG A 80 -12.42 -12.85 -4.48
CA ARG A 80 -11.30 -12.63 -3.56
C ARG A 80 -10.44 -13.88 -3.43
N LEU A 81 -9.14 -13.69 -3.27
CA LEU A 81 -8.19 -14.78 -3.02
C LEU A 81 -8.41 -15.40 -1.64
N ALA A 82 -8.13 -16.70 -1.51
CA ALA A 82 -8.13 -17.36 -0.21
C ALA A 82 -6.98 -16.83 0.67
N SER A 83 -7.19 -16.69 1.98
CA SER A 83 -6.13 -16.36 2.92
C SER A 83 -4.95 -17.32 2.81
N GLY A 84 -3.72 -16.80 2.90
CA GLY A 84 -2.49 -17.58 2.71
C GLY A 84 -2.17 -17.88 1.24
N THR A 85 -2.93 -17.37 0.27
CA THR A 85 -2.55 -17.47 -1.15
C THR A 85 -1.32 -16.60 -1.41
N VAL A 86 -0.22 -17.25 -1.78
CA VAL A 86 1.01 -16.58 -2.23
C VAL A 86 0.81 -16.08 -3.65
N ILE A 87 1.01 -14.79 -3.87
CA ILE A 87 1.07 -14.16 -5.20
C ILE A 87 2.52 -14.24 -5.66
N THR A 88 2.75 -14.77 -6.86
CA THR A 88 4.09 -14.96 -7.43
C THR A 88 4.41 -13.95 -8.54
N PRO A 89 5.68 -13.78 -8.95
CA PRO A 89 6.01 -12.99 -10.14
C PRO A 89 5.23 -13.41 -11.39
N GLU A 90 5.00 -14.71 -11.59
CA GLU A 90 4.24 -15.24 -12.73
C GLU A 90 2.77 -14.80 -12.71
N ASP A 91 2.17 -14.66 -11.51
CA ASP A 91 0.83 -14.10 -11.35
C ASP A 91 0.80 -12.62 -11.74
N LEU A 92 1.81 -11.84 -11.32
CA LEU A 92 1.92 -10.42 -11.70
C LEU A 92 2.05 -10.27 -13.23
N GLU A 93 2.94 -11.04 -13.85
CA GLU A 93 3.13 -11.01 -15.30
C GLU A 93 1.92 -11.55 -16.07
N ALA A 94 1.19 -12.51 -15.51
CA ALA A 94 -0.06 -13.00 -16.09
C ALA A 94 -1.15 -11.94 -16.04
N ALA A 95 -1.23 -11.16 -14.96
CA ALA A 95 -2.14 -10.02 -14.84
C ALA A 95 -1.77 -8.90 -15.83
N GLU A 96 -0.48 -8.59 -16.01
CA GLU A 96 -0.01 -7.67 -17.05
C GLU A 96 -0.48 -8.09 -18.45
N ARG A 97 -0.27 -9.37 -18.81
CA ARG A 97 -0.71 -9.92 -20.10
C ARG A 97 -2.23 -9.86 -20.28
N ALA A 98 -2.98 -10.16 -19.23
CA ALA A 98 -4.45 -10.14 -19.26
C ALA A 98 -4.99 -8.71 -19.42
N GLY A 99 -4.43 -7.75 -18.68
CA GLY A 99 -4.79 -6.33 -18.74
C GLY A 99 -4.19 -5.57 -19.92
N ARG A 100 -3.28 -6.20 -20.69
CA ARG A 100 -2.48 -5.56 -21.75
C ARG A 100 -1.78 -4.30 -21.26
N VAL A 101 -1.28 -4.34 -20.04
CA VAL A 101 -0.58 -3.25 -19.36
C VAL A 101 0.82 -3.74 -18.96
N HIS A 102 1.77 -2.82 -18.86
CA HIS A 102 3.12 -3.13 -18.41
C HIS A 102 3.51 -2.20 -17.25
N VAL A 103 3.98 -2.82 -16.17
CA VAL A 103 4.59 -2.13 -15.02
C VAL A 103 6.00 -1.75 -15.41
N GLU A 104 6.26 -0.45 -15.38
CA GLU A 104 7.52 0.17 -15.78
C GLU A 104 8.11 0.97 -14.62
N ARG A 105 9.34 1.44 -14.85
CA ARG A 105 10.08 2.26 -13.89
C ARG A 105 9.27 3.46 -13.43
N GLY A 106 9.19 3.63 -12.12
CA GLY A 106 8.55 4.78 -11.48
C GLY A 106 7.04 4.63 -11.26
N ASP A 107 6.44 3.52 -11.70
CA ASP A 107 5.02 3.27 -11.45
C ASP A 107 4.72 3.05 -9.97
N VAL A 108 3.48 3.37 -9.59
CA VAL A 108 2.88 2.82 -8.37
C VAL A 108 2.07 1.59 -8.75
N LEU A 109 2.51 0.43 -8.27
CA LEU A 109 1.81 -0.83 -8.49
C LEU A 109 0.70 -1.00 -7.45
N LEU A 110 -0.54 -1.17 -7.91
CA LEU A 110 -1.68 -1.56 -7.08
C LEU A 110 -1.99 -3.03 -7.36
N VAL A 111 -2.03 -3.87 -6.34
CA VAL A 111 -2.33 -5.30 -6.47
C VAL A 111 -3.63 -5.61 -5.74
N ARG A 112 -4.69 -5.92 -6.49
CA ARG A 112 -5.98 -6.27 -5.91
C ARG A 112 -6.05 -7.77 -5.62
N THR A 113 -6.41 -8.10 -4.39
CA THR A 113 -6.61 -9.47 -3.90
C THR A 113 -8.08 -9.78 -3.57
N GLY A 114 -8.93 -8.75 -3.46
CA GLY A 114 -10.31 -8.80 -2.98
C GLY A 114 -10.44 -9.02 -1.47
N HIS A 115 -9.32 -9.03 -0.72
CA HIS A 115 -9.32 -9.45 0.68
C HIS A 115 -10.01 -8.46 1.63
N LEU A 116 -10.06 -7.16 1.27
CA LEU A 116 -10.77 -6.15 2.05
C LEU A 116 -12.25 -6.52 2.27
N GLY A 117 -12.86 -7.24 1.32
CA GLY A 117 -14.22 -7.77 1.42
C GLY A 117 -14.46 -8.68 2.63
N VAL A 118 -13.44 -9.34 3.18
CA VAL A 118 -13.55 -10.12 4.43
C VAL A 118 -13.94 -9.21 5.61
N PHE A 119 -13.43 -7.99 5.63
CA PHE A 119 -13.79 -7.01 6.64
C PHE A 119 -15.09 -6.28 6.31
N THR A 120 -15.24 -5.79 5.09
CA THR A 120 -16.33 -4.86 4.72
C THR A 120 -17.65 -5.57 4.41
N MET A 121 -17.61 -6.76 3.80
CA MET A 121 -18.79 -7.51 3.38
C MET A 121 -19.15 -8.64 4.36
N ASP A 122 -18.17 -9.41 4.81
CA ASP A 122 -18.42 -10.54 5.72
C ASP A 122 -18.48 -10.11 7.20
N HIS A 123 -18.03 -8.89 7.50
CA HIS A 123 -17.88 -8.37 8.85
C HIS A 123 -16.94 -9.22 9.74
N ASP A 124 -16.00 -9.94 9.14
CA ASP A 124 -15.03 -10.77 9.86
C ASP A 124 -13.69 -10.03 10.07
N ARG A 125 -13.68 -9.20 11.11
CA ARG A 125 -12.45 -8.51 11.55
C ARG A 125 -11.33 -9.47 11.94
N GLN A 126 -11.64 -10.65 12.48
CA GLN A 126 -10.60 -11.58 12.93
C GLN A 126 -9.98 -12.31 11.75
N GLY A 127 -10.78 -12.71 10.76
CA GLY A 127 -10.31 -13.29 9.51
C GLY A 127 -9.37 -12.34 8.77
N TYR A 128 -9.80 -11.09 8.59
CA TYR A 128 -8.99 -10.06 7.91
C TYR A 128 -7.63 -9.80 8.58
N MET A 129 -7.57 -9.83 9.91
CA MET A 129 -6.34 -9.53 10.65
C MET A 129 -5.41 -10.73 10.88
N LYS A 130 -5.86 -11.97 10.68
CA LYS A 130 -5.08 -13.17 11.06
C LYS A 130 -4.44 -13.91 9.90
N ALA A 131 -5.01 -13.80 8.70
CA ALA A 131 -4.46 -14.42 7.52
C ALA A 131 -4.96 -13.71 6.26
N SER A 132 -4.04 -13.37 5.37
CA SER A 132 -4.31 -12.66 4.12
C SER A 132 -3.57 -13.32 2.96
N PRO A 133 -4.13 -13.28 1.74
CA PRO A 133 -3.31 -13.42 0.55
C PRO A 133 -2.30 -12.26 0.49
N GLY A 134 -1.25 -12.38 -0.32
CA GLY A 134 -0.32 -11.28 -0.53
C GLY A 134 0.90 -11.67 -1.35
N LEU A 135 1.79 -10.72 -1.54
CA LEU A 135 3.03 -10.93 -2.28
C LEU A 135 3.92 -11.98 -1.57
N GLY A 136 4.47 -12.91 -2.34
CA GLY A 136 5.56 -13.77 -1.88
C GLY A 136 6.91 -13.07 -1.93
N ILE A 137 7.91 -13.64 -1.26
CA ILE A 137 9.28 -13.12 -1.19
C ILE A 137 9.89 -12.98 -2.59
N ALA A 138 9.59 -13.91 -3.51
CA ALA A 138 10.08 -13.86 -4.89
C ALA A 138 9.60 -12.59 -5.65
N CYS A 139 8.49 -11.98 -5.25
CA CYS A 139 8.03 -10.72 -5.86
C CYS A 139 8.98 -9.55 -5.57
N VAL A 140 9.80 -9.60 -4.52
CA VAL A 140 10.76 -8.52 -4.19
C VAL A 140 11.76 -8.31 -5.33
N GLU A 141 12.34 -9.39 -5.86
CA GLU A 141 13.29 -9.30 -6.98
C GLU A 141 12.60 -8.76 -8.25
N TRP A 142 11.36 -9.17 -8.48
CA TRP A 142 10.56 -8.67 -9.60
C TRP A 142 10.28 -7.17 -9.47
N LEU A 143 9.84 -6.71 -8.29
CA LEU A 143 9.58 -5.29 -8.01
C LEU A 143 10.85 -4.45 -8.23
N HIS A 144 11.98 -4.94 -7.73
CA HIS A 144 13.28 -4.29 -7.93
C HIS A 144 13.66 -4.24 -9.41
N ALA A 145 13.50 -5.34 -10.15
CA ALA A 145 13.80 -5.40 -11.58
C ALA A 145 12.92 -4.47 -12.42
N ARG A 146 11.67 -4.21 -11.99
CA ARG A 146 10.77 -3.25 -12.63
C ARG A 146 11.01 -1.80 -12.20
N GLU A 147 11.85 -1.56 -11.20
CA GLU A 147 12.11 -0.24 -10.62
C GLU A 147 10.81 0.52 -10.26
N VAL A 148 9.85 -0.19 -9.65
CA VAL A 148 8.60 0.44 -9.17
C VAL A 148 8.90 1.49 -8.08
N ALA A 149 8.11 2.56 -8.04
CA ALA A 149 8.27 3.62 -7.04
C ALA A 149 7.59 3.27 -5.70
N ALA A 150 6.48 2.55 -5.75
CA ALA A 150 5.75 2.05 -4.58
C ALA A 150 4.87 0.86 -4.99
N VAL A 151 4.48 0.04 -4.01
CA VAL A 151 3.48 -1.02 -4.19
C VAL A 151 2.43 -0.95 -3.09
N ALA A 152 1.17 -1.14 -3.45
CA ALA A 152 0.06 -1.17 -2.50
C ALA A 152 -0.90 -2.33 -2.75
N THR A 153 -1.53 -2.81 -1.69
CA THR A 153 -2.52 -3.88 -1.71
C THR A 153 -3.77 -3.50 -0.92
N ASP A 154 -4.84 -4.28 -1.13
CA ASP A 154 -6.10 -4.21 -0.38
C ASP A 154 -6.11 -5.10 0.89
N THR A 155 -4.92 -5.44 1.40
CA THR A 155 -4.71 -6.31 2.57
C THR A 155 -4.15 -5.53 3.75
N MET A 156 -4.20 -6.11 4.96
CA MET A 156 -3.58 -5.55 6.18
C MET A 156 -2.06 -5.53 6.12
N LEU A 157 -1.47 -6.42 5.32
CA LEU A 157 -0.04 -6.57 5.08
C LEU A 157 0.15 -6.76 3.59
N VAL A 158 1.13 -6.10 2.96
CA VAL A 158 1.42 -6.28 1.52
C VAL A 158 1.77 -7.74 1.17
N GLU A 159 2.40 -8.45 2.11
CA GLU A 159 2.80 -9.84 1.96
C GLU A 159 1.77 -10.84 2.45
N VAL A 160 1.94 -12.08 1.98
CA VAL A 160 1.11 -13.21 2.40
C VAL A 160 1.25 -13.47 3.91
N MET A 161 0.12 -13.79 4.55
CA MET A 161 0.08 -14.22 5.95
C MET A 161 -0.82 -15.47 6.07
N PRO A 162 -0.33 -16.60 6.61
CA PRO A 162 1.00 -16.83 7.21
C PRO A 162 2.15 -16.68 6.20
N TRP A 163 3.32 -16.26 6.69
CA TRP A 163 4.52 -16.11 5.87
C TRP A 163 4.98 -17.45 5.29
N GLU A 164 5.63 -17.41 4.12
CA GLU A 164 6.17 -18.60 3.45
C GLU A 164 7.19 -19.34 4.32
N ASP A 165 8.03 -18.59 5.04
CA ASP A 165 8.90 -19.09 6.11
C ASP A 165 8.44 -18.53 7.45
N GLN A 166 7.93 -19.39 8.33
CA GLN A 166 7.40 -18.97 9.64
C GLN A 166 8.48 -18.47 10.62
N THR A 167 9.76 -18.66 10.29
CA THR A 167 10.88 -18.11 11.08
C THR A 167 11.22 -16.68 10.71
N LEU A 168 10.73 -16.20 9.56
CA LEU A 168 10.92 -14.85 9.05
C LEU A 168 9.63 -14.06 9.18
N VAL A 169 9.65 -13.05 10.04
CA VAL A 169 8.50 -12.15 10.26
C VAL A 169 8.63 -10.96 9.32
N LEU A 170 7.60 -10.72 8.50
CA LEU A 170 7.52 -9.62 7.55
C LEU A 170 8.69 -9.54 6.52
N PRO A 171 9.15 -10.67 5.92
CA PRO A 171 10.28 -10.67 4.99
C PRO A 171 10.12 -9.69 3.82
N VAL A 172 8.95 -9.58 3.21
CA VAL A 172 8.76 -8.66 2.08
C VAL A 172 8.86 -7.21 2.55
N HIS A 173 8.28 -6.87 3.70
CA HIS A 173 8.42 -5.51 4.26
C HIS A 173 9.88 -5.16 4.51
N LEU A 174 10.64 -6.07 5.14
CA LEU A 174 12.03 -5.83 5.46
C LEU A 174 12.87 -5.63 4.19
N LEU A 175 12.71 -6.49 3.19
CA LEU A 175 13.46 -6.37 1.93
C LEU A 175 13.04 -5.13 1.12
N CYS A 176 11.74 -4.88 0.99
CA CYS A 176 11.24 -3.71 0.26
C CYS A 176 11.64 -2.41 0.94
N ILE A 177 11.36 -2.24 2.23
CA ILE A 177 11.59 -0.97 2.91
C ILE A 177 13.07 -0.77 3.22
N ARG A 178 13.74 -1.72 3.90
CA ARG A 178 15.12 -1.53 4.37
C ARG A 178 16.13 -1.71 3.25
N ASP A 179 16.00 -2.72 2.40
CA ASP A 179 17.03 -3.00 1.37
C ASP A 179 16.81 -2.21 0.09
N MET A 180 15.57 -2.17 -0.39
CA MET A 180 15.23 -1.55 -1.67
C MET A 180 14.92 -0.06 -1.55
N GLY A 181 14.41 0.40 -0.41
CA GLY A 181 13.90 1.76 -0.24
C GLY A 181 12.53 1.96 -0.91
N LEU A 182 11.74 0.89 -1.00
CA LEU A 182 10.42 0.85 -1.61
C LEU A 182 9.34 1.13 -0.56
N THR A 183 8.46 2.08 -0.85
CA THR A 183 7.30 2.44 -0.01
C THR A 183 6.17 1.42 -0.21
N LEU A 184 5.56 0.99 0.89
CA LEU A 184 4.49 -0.02 0.90
C LEU A 184 3.16 0.59 1.32
N GLY A 185 2.09 0.17 0.64
CA GLY A 185 0.74 0.65 0.89
C GLY A 185 -0.21 -0.47 1.27
N GLU A 186 -1.04 -0.23 2.27
CA GLU A 186 -1.91 -1.24 2.86
C GLU A 186 -3.33 -0.71 2.99
N MET A 187 -4.29 -1.64 3.04
CA MET A 187 -5.71 -1.34 3.21
C MET A 187 -6.25 -0.38 2.14
N PHE A 188 -5.76 -0.50 0.90
CA PHE A 188 -6.32 0.25 -0.23
C PHE A 188 -7.67 -0.34 -0.62
N ASP A 189 -8.68 0.49 -0.80
CA ASP A 189 -9.93 0.05 -1.42
C ASP A 189 -9.77 0.09 -2.95
N LEU A 190 -9.70 -1.09 -3.55
CA LEU A 190 -9.42 -1.28 -4.98
C LEU A 190 -10.62 -1.82 -5.77
N ASP A 191 -11.75 -2.10 -5.11
CA ASP A 191 -12.86 -2.83 -5.73
C ASP A 191 -13.55 -2.01 -6.82
N GLU A 192 -13.87 -0.74 -6.54
CA GLU A 192 -14.50 0.15 -7.52
C GLU A 192 -13.58 0.42 -8.71
N LEU A 193 -12.30 0.69 -8.46
CA LEU A 193 -11.29 0.89 -9.51
C LEU A 193 -11.13 -0.37 -10.38
N ALA A 194 -11.08 -1.56 -9.78
CA ALA A 194 -10.98 -2.81 -10.54
C ALA A 194 -12.22 -3.11 -11.37
N ALA A 195 -13.41 -2.77 -10.86
CA ALA A 195 -14.64 -2.89 -11.61
C ALA A 195 -14.69 -1.94 -12.81
N ASP A 196 -14.20 -0.70 -12.64
CA ASP A 196 -14.07 0.28 -13.72
C ASP A 196 -13.05 -0.14 -14.78
N CYS A 197 -11.82 -0.51 -14.38
CA CYS A 197 -10.79 -1.04 -15.28
C CYS A 197 -11.25 -2.28 -16.07
N ALA A 198 -12.08 -3.14 -15.47
CA ALA A 198 -12.63 -4.30 -16.16
C ALA A 198 -13.70 -3.93 -17.20
N GLN A 199 -14.40 -2.80 -17.02
CA GLN A 199 -15.43 -2.34 -17.95
C GLN A 199 -14.82 -1.67 -19.19
N ASP A 200 -13.79 -0.85 -19.03
CA ASP A 200 -13.18 -0.07 -20.11
C ASP A 200 -11.87 -0.68 -20.66
N GLY A 201 -11.27 -1.63 -19.93
CA GLY A 201 -10.01 -2.26 -20.29
C GLY A 201 -8.77 -1.39 -20.03
N VAL A 202 -8.88 -0.30 -19.28
CA VAL A 202 -7.79 0.62 -18.96
C VAL A 202 -7.28 0.33 -17.55
N TRP A 203 -6.08 -0.22 -17.46
CA TRP A 203 -5.46 -0.66 -16.20
C TRP A 203 -4.33 0.24 -15.70
N GLU A 204 -4.10 1.36 -16.39
CA GLU A 204 -3.12 2.38 -16.04
C GLU A 204 -3.78 3.77 -15.97
N PHE A 205 -3.31 4.61 -15.05
CA PHE A 205 -3.97 5.89 -14.76
C PHE A 205 -3.02 6.89 -14.10
N LEU A 206 -3.40 8.16 -14.08
CA LEU A 206 -2.76 9.11 -13.17
C LEU A 206 -3.12 8.71 -11.74
N PHE A 207 -2.12 8.53 -10.90
CA PHE A 207 -2.29 8.13 -9.52
C PHE A 207 -1.70 9.18 -8.58
N SER A 208 -2.52 9.69 -7.65
CA SER A 208 -2.14 10.71 -6.68
C SER A 208 -2.42 10.24 -5.26
N ALA A 209 -1.37 10.05 -4.49
CA ALA A 209 -1.43 9.50 -3.14
C ALA A 209 -0.40 10.16 -2.21
N PRO A 210 -0.43 11.50 -2.04
CA PRO A 210 0.53 12.17 -1.17
C PRO A 210 0.30 11.79 0.31
N PRO A 211 1.35 11.49 1.09
CA PRO A 211 1.22 11.35 2.54
C PRO A 211 0.97 12.71 3.19
N LEU A 212 0.38 12.70 4.39
CA LEU A 212 0.35 13.85 5.27
C LEU A 212 1.77 14.26 5.65
N LYS A 213 2.01 15.56 5.79
CA LYS A 213 3.32 16.12 6.17
C LYS A 213 3.52 16.11 7.70
N VAL A 214 3.49 14.93 8.30
CA VAL A 214 3.76 14.74 9.73
C VAL A 214 5.26 14.55 9.95
N VAL A 215 5.92 15.58 10.46
CA VAL A 215 7.38 15.59 10.64
C VAL A 215 7.83 14.43 11.54
N GLY A 216 8.76 13.61 11.04
CA GLY A 216 9.34 12.50 11.80
C GLY A 216 8.44 11.27 11.92
N ALA A 217 7.27 11.25 11.26
CA ALA A 217 6.41 10.08 11.22
C ALA A 217 7.00 8.96 10.36
N VAL A 218 6.64 7.72 10.70
CA VAL A 218 7.11 6.50 10.00
C VAL A 218 6.15 6.01 8.92
N GLY A 219 5.02 6.68 8.74
CA GLY A 219 4.00 6.36 7.76
C GLY A 219 2.89 7.41 7.79
N SER A 220 1.89 7.29 6.94
CA SER A 220 0.78 8.23 6.87
C SER A 220 -0.49 7.58 6.38
N PRO A 221 -1.66 7.87 6.98
CA PRO A 221 -2.93 7.63 6.32
C PRO A 221 -3.06 8.59 5.13
N LEU A 222 -3.87 8.21 4.14
CA LEU A 222 -4.12 9.04 2.96
C LEU A 222 -5.46 8.71 2.31
N ASN A 223 -5.82 9.54 1.33
CA ASN A 223 -6.93 9.28 0.41
C ASN A 223 -6.37 9.22 -1.02
N PRO A 224 -5.96 8.04 -1.51
CA PRO A 224 -5.39 7.89 -2.84
C PRO A 224 -6.45 8.09 -3.92
N LEU A 225 -6.07 8.74 -5.02
CA LEU A 225 -6.93 9.02 -6.16
C LEU A 225 -6.34 8.41 -7.43
N ALA A 226 -7.13 7.57 -8.10
CA ALA A 226 -6.90 7.17 -9.48
C ALA A 226 -7.74 8.07 -10.41
N VAL A 227 -7.13 8.60 -11.46
CA VAL A 227 -7.78 9.51 -12.42
C VAL A 227 -7.64 8.93 -13.83
N LYS A 228 -8.80 8.67 -14.46
CA LYS A 228 -8.96 8.09 -15.79
C LYS A 228 -9.88 8.97 -16.65
#